data_AF-A0A422N582-F1
#
_entry.id   AF-A0A422N582-F1
#
_cell.length_a   1.000
_cell.length_b   1.000
_cell.length_c   1.000
_cell.angle_alpha   90.00
_cell.angle_beta   90.00
_cell.angle_gamma   90.00
#
_symmetry.space_group_name_H-M   'P 1'
#
loop_
_entity.id
_entity.type
_entity.pdbx_description
1 polymer ?
#
loop_
_entity_poly.entity_id
_entity_poly.type
_entity_poly.pdbx_seq_one_letter_code
_entity_poly.pdbx_strand_id
1 'polypeptide(L)'
;MWLTCPARIQTISLAHKGAVICRRNMACLRVRRTVAMPAIAVNAVDVSFTSRRGCSSSLRSPETSAKLLELMEAFAEARELIIEAKESVGTVYVAEDLQDAKEQTEKTLTLWKDIQADLELSGDTDALRRLKREHDIKMSQLRAELEDVEHSSSDD
;
A
#
# COMPACT_ATOMS: atom_id res chain seq x y z
N MET A 1 56.83 20.15 16.54
CA MET A 1 55.91 20.00 17.69
C MET A 1 54.49 19.91 17.16
N TRP A 2 53.74 18.90 17.59
CA TRP A 2 52.35 18.61 17.21
C TRP A 2 51.37 19.45 18.04
N LEU A 3 50.06 19.33 17.71
CA LEU A 3 48.83 19.56 18.52
C LEU A 3 47.88 20.59 17.85
N THR A 4 46.94 20.16 17.01
CA THR A 4 45.53 19.85 17.35
C THR A 4 44.82 20.96 18.12
N CYS A 5 43.98 21.73 17.43
CA CYS A 5 42.97 22.60 18.03
C CYS A 5 41.73 21.80 18.44
N PRO A 6 41.28 21.88 19.72
CA PRO A 6 39.95 21.41 20.10
C PRO A 6 38.92 22.54 20.16
N ALA A 7 37.67 22.11 19.98
CA ALA A 7 36.40 22.80 19.87
C ALA A 7 36.13 23.96 20.86
N ARG A 8 35.39 24.97 20.37
CA ARG A 8 34.64 25.91 21.21
C ARG A 8 33.15 25.76 20.93
N ILE A 9 32.47 25.10 21.87
CA ILE A 9 31.02 24.96 21.92
C ILE A 9 30.43 26.31 22.36
N GLN A 10 29.53 26.88 21.57
CA GLN A 10 28.70 28.02 21.95
C GLN A 10 27.43 27.52 22.63
N THR A 11 27.20 27.97 23.86
CA THR A 11 25.90 27.91 24.54
C THR A 11 25.02 29.04 24.01
N ILE A 12 23.92 28.69 23.34
CA ILE A 12 22.80 29.60 23.09
C ILE A 12 21.59 29.05 23.84
N SER A 13 21.20 29.77 24.89
CA SER A 13 19.93 29.61 25.58
C SER A 13 18.82 30.11 24.65
N LEU A 14 17.82 29.27 24.36
CA LEU A 14 16.56 29.76 23.80
C LEU A 14 15.38 29.01 24.41
N ALA A 15 14.67 29.73 25.27
CA ALA A 15 13.40 29.36 25.87
C ALA A 15 12.37 29.00 24.80
N HIS A 16 11.93 27.74 24.79
CA HIS A 16 10.77 27.33 23.99
C HIS A 16 9.54 27.26 24.90
N LYS A 17 8.72 28.31 24.83
CA LYS A 17 7.33 28.27 25.31
C LYS A 17 6.56 27.32 24.39
N GLY A 18 6.08 26.22 24.94
CA GLY A 18 5.23 25.28 24.23
C GLY A 18 3.87 25.91 23.91
N ALA A 19 3.45 25.80 22.65
CA ALA A 19 2.07 25.96 22.23
C ALA A 19 1.54 24.57 21.86
N VAL A 20 0.66 24.03 22.70
CA VAL A 20 -0.07 22.79 22.42
C VAL A 20 -1.26 23.14 21.55
N ILE A 21 -1.20 22.78 20.26
CA ILE A 21 -2.38 22.79 19.38
C ILE A 21 -3.06 21.43 19.53
N CYS A 22 -4.05 21.35 20.42
CA CYS A 22 -4.98 20.22 20.48
C CYS A 22 -5.99 20.34 19.34
N ARG A 23 -5.87 19.50 18.30
CA ARG A 23 -6.99 19.26 17.38
C ARG A 23 -7.92 18.21 17.99
N ARG A 24 -9.11 18.66 18.34
CA ARG A 24 -10.27 17.84 18.70
C ARG A 24 -10.61 16.90 17.54
N ASN A 25 -10.56 15.60 17.77
CA ASN A 25 -11.38 14.64 17.04
C ASN A 25 -12.43 14.10 18.00
N MET A 26 -13.69 14.35 17.67
CA MET A 26 -14.86 13.83 18.37
C MET A 26 -14.98 12.33 18.07
N ALA A 27 -14.51 11.49 18.99
CA ALA A 27 -14.86 10.07 19.01
C ALA A 27 -15.98 9.87 20.04
N CYS A 28 -17.09 9.29 19.60
CA CYS A 28 -18.25 8.97 20.43
C CYS A 28 -17.85 8.03 21.58
N LEU A 29 -18.03 8.49 22.82
CA LEU A 29 -17.85 7.69 24.04
C LEU A 29 -18.98 6.67 24.16
N ARG A 30 -18.70 5.39 23.86
CA ARG A 30 -19.51 4.27 24.38
C ARG A 30 -19.05 3.95 25.79
N VAL A 31 -19.91 4.21 26.77
CA VAL A 31 -19.73 3.74 28.15
C VAL A 31 -19.99 2.23 28.18
N ARG A 32 -18.97 1.43 28.50
CA ARG A 32 -19.14 0.02 28.90
C ARG A 32 -18.92 -0.09 30.40
N ARG A 33 -19.93 -0.59 31.12
CA ARG A 33 -19.84 -0.97 32.54
C ARG A 33 -18.79 -2.06 32.70
N THR A 34 -17.86 -1.85 33.61
CA THR A 34 -16.84 -2.82 34.05
C THR A 34 -17.46 -3.81 35.03
N VAL A 35 -17.38 -5.10 34.71
CA VAL A 35 -17.47 -6.18 35.71
C VAL A 35 -16.05 -6.69 35.91
N ALA A 36 -15.59 -6.66 37.16
CA ALA A 36 -14.26 -7.08 37.57
C ALA A 36 -14.13 -8.61 37.50
N MET A 37 -13.02 -9.10 36.93
CA MET A 37 -12.53 -10.48 37.08
C MET A 37 -10.99 -10.48 37.04
N PRO A 38 -10.33 -11.45 37.72
CA PRO A 38 -8.95 -11.34 38.19
C PRO A 38 -7.88 -11.57 37.12
N ALA A 39 -6.69 -11.01 37.41
CA ALA A 39 -5.52 -10.93 36.57
C ALA A 39 -4.92 -12.29 36.19
N ILE A 40 -4.78 -12.53 34.88
CA ILE A 40 -3.81 -13.46 34.31
C ILE A 40 -2.84 -12.62 33.49
N ALA A 41 -1.58 -12.61 33.90
CA ALA A 41 -0.51 -11.88 33.25
C ALA A 41 -0.20 -12.51 31.89
N VAL A 42 -0.76 -11.94 30.82
CA VAL A 42 -0.34 -12.20 29.45
C VAL A 42 0.55 -11.04 29.05
N ASN A 43 1.82 -11.31 28.74
CA ASN A 43 2.73 -10.32 28.19
C ASN A 43 2.19 -9.84 26.84
N ALA A 44 1.48 -8.71 26.85
CA ALA A 44 1.05 -8.04 25.64
C ALA A 44 2.28 -7.40 25.00
N VAL A 45 2.80 -8.04 23.96
CA VAL A 45 3.76 -7.41 23.06
C VAL A 45 2.97 -6.47 22.17
N ASP A 46 3.00 -5.18 22.51
CA ASP A 46 2.49 -4.12 21.63
C ASP A 46 3.44 -4.00 20.43
N VAL A 47 3.08 -4.65 19.32
CA VAL A 47 3.76 -4.45 18.04
C VAL A 47 3.12 -3.24 17.37
N SER A 48 3.56 -2.05 17.78
CA SER A 48 3.25 -0.81 17.08
C SER A 48 4.00 -0.76 15.74
N PHE A 49 3.34 -1.22 14.66
CA PHE A 49 3.84 -1.06 13.30
C PHE A 49 3.57 0.36 12.80
N THR A 50 4.37 1.33 13.23
CA THR A 50 4.37 2.67 12.65
C THR A 50 5.17 2.68 11.34
N SER A 51 4.73 1.92 10.34
CA SER A 51 5.21 2.12 8.97
C SER A 51 4.48 3.29 8.34
N ARG A 52 4.84 4.50 8.76
CA ARG A 52 4.71 5.66 7.86
C ARG A 52 5.95 5.66 7.00
N ARG A 53 5.98 4.77 5.99
CA ARG A 53 6.84 4.98 4.83
C ARG A 53 6.27 6.22 4.16
N GLY A 54 6.77 7.39 4.56
CA GLY A 54 6.47 8.65 3.92
C GLY A 54 6.86 8.50 2.47
N CYS A 55 5.87 8.29 1.60
CA CYS A 55 6.04 8.50 0.19
C CYS A 55 6.43 9.98 0.06
N SER A 56 7.71 10.24 -0.17
CA SER A 56 8.16 11.54 -0.67
C SER A 56 7.44 11.74 -2.00
N SER A 57 6.28 12.39 -1.94
CA SER A 57 5.52 12.96 -3.06
C SER A 57 6.30 14.16 -3.58
N SER A 58 7.54 13.93 -4.01
CA SER A 58 8.26 14.92 -4.77
C SER A 58 7.69 14.89 -6.20
N LEU A 59 6.61 15.64 -6.37
CA LEU A 59 6.15 16.20 -7.64
C LEU A 59 5.62 15.20 -8.69
N ARG A 60 4.68 14.32 -8.32
CA ARG A 60 3.74 13.79 -9.32
C ARG A 60 2.54 14.73 -9.41
N SER A 61 2.04 14.98 -10.63
CA SER A 61 0.79 15.71 -10.83
C SER A 61 -0.33 15.06 -10.01
N PRO A 62 -1.31 15.84 -9.51
CA PRO A 62 -2.44 15.28 -8.76
C PRO A 62 -3.15 14.18 -9.55
N GLU A 63 -3.26 14.33 -10.88
CA GLU A 63 -3.88 13.35 -11.77
C GLU A 63 -3.11 12.02 -11.82
N THR A 64 -1.80 12.04 -12.04
CA THR A 64 -0.98 10.81 -12.04
C THR A 64 -0.91 10.15 -10.66
N SER A 65 -1.07 10.92 -9.58
CA SER A 65 -1.17 10.37 -8.23
C SER A 65 -2.50 9.66 -7.99
N ALA A 66 -3.62 10.19 -8.51
CA ALA A 66 -4.93 9.58 -8.41
C ALA A 66 -5.00 8.26 -9.20
N LYS A 67 -4.52 8.25 -10.45
CA LYS A 67 -4.43 7.02 -11.25
C LYS A 67 -3.56 5.94 -10.60
N LEU A 68 -2.47 6.34 -9.92
CA LEU A 68 -1.64 5.37 -9.20
C LEU A 68 -2.38 4.74 -8.01
N LEU A 69 -3.17 5.54 -7.27
CA LEU A 69 -4.00 5.00 -6.19
C LEU A 69 -5.05 4.04 -6.73
N GLU A 70 -5.71 4.41 -7.84
CA GLU A 70 -6.67 3.55 -8.54
C GLU A 70 -6.03 2.25 -9.01
N LEU A 71 -4.80 2.30 -9.54
CA LEU A 71 -4.06 1.10 -9.91
C LEU A 71 -3.80 0.16 -8.71
N MET A 72 -3.49 0.73 -7.53
CA MET A 72 -3.25 -0.08 -6.33
C MET A 72 -4.52 -0.71 -5.77
N GLU A 73 -5.65 0.01 -5.85
CA GLU A 73 -6.96 -0.53 -5.50
C GLU A 73 -7.35 -1.66 -6.46
N ALA A 74 -7.27 -1.42 -7.77
CA ALA A 74 -7.61 -2.39 -8.80
C ALA A 74 -6.74 -3.66 -8.70
N PHE A 75 -5.45 -3.51 -8.38
CA PHE A 75 -4.54 -4.62 -8.13
C PHE A 75 -4.95 -5.45 -6.90
N ALA A 76 -5.37 -4.81 -5.81
CA ALA A 76 -5.82 -5.53 -4.61
C ALA A 76 -7.08 -6.34 -4.91
N GLU A 77 -8.05 -5.70 -5.57
CA GLU A 77 -9.31 -6.33 -6.02
C GLU A 77 -9.06 -7.50 -6.98
N ALA A 78 -8.17 -7.33 -7.97
CA ALA A 78 -7.83 -8.41 -8.90
C ALA A 78 -7.28 -9.65 -8.18
N ARG A 79 -6.43 -9.45 -7.16
CA ARG A 79 -5.88 -10.57 -6.39
C ARG A 79 -6.92 -11.26 -5.52
N GLU A 80 -7.88 -10.51 -4.99
CA GLU A 80 -9.00 -11.08 -4.23
C GLU A 80 -9.85 -11.97 -5.12
N LEU A 81 -10.24 -11.48 -6.30
CA LEU A 81 -11.03 -12.26 -7.27
C LEU A 81 -10.29 -13.50 -7.78
N ILE A 82 -8.96 -13.42 -8.01
CA ILE A 82 -8.17 -14.61 -8.38
C ILE A 82 -8.19 -15.65 -7.25
N ILE A 83 -8.15 -15.23 -5.98
CA ILE A 83 -8.25 -16.15 -4.84
C ILE A 83 -9.64 -16.78 -4.78
N GLU A 84 -10.70 -15.99 -4.97
CA GLU A 84 -12.09 -16.49 -5.02
C GLU A 84 -12.26 -17.52 -6.16
N ALA A 85 -11.80 -17.19 -7.36
CA ALA A 85 -11.82 -18.11 -8.50
C ALA A 85 -11.09 -19.43 -8.21
N LYS A 86 -9.94 -19.35 -7.52
CA LYS A 86 -9.16 -20.52 -7.11
C LYS A 86 -9.89 -21.38 -6.07
N GLU A 87 -10.60 -20.75 -5.13
CA GLU A 87 -11.39 -21.45 -4.11
C GLU A 87 -12.63 -22.11 -4.70
N SER A 88 -13.15 -21.55 -5.80
CA SER A 88 -14.31 -22.07 -6.52
C SER A 88 -14.00 -23.17 -7.53
N VAL A 89 -12.73 -23.54 -7.76
CA VAL A 89 -12.35 -24.68 -8.62
C VAL A 89 -13.05 -25.97 -8.16
N GLY A 90 -13.61 -26.71 -9.11
CA GLY A 90 -14.43 -27.90 -8.85
C GLY A 90 -15.88 -27.60 -8.43
N THR A 91 -16.30 -26.33 -8.42
CA THR A 91 -17.69 -25.91 -8.18
C THR A 91 -18.35 -25.38 -9.45
N VAL A 92 -19.67 -25.19 -9.42
CA VAL A 92 -20.43 -24.60 -10.53
C VAL A 92 -20.12 -23.10 -10.74
N TYR A 93 -19.49 -22.44 -9.76
CA TYR A 93 -19.19 -21.00 -9.81
C TYR A 93 -17.83 -20.69 -10.42
N VAL A 94 -16.98 -21.70 -10.65
CA VAL A 94 -15.61 -21.52 -11.18
C VAL A 94 -15.57 -20.66 -12.44
N ALA A 95 -16.53 -20.81 -13.34
CA ALA A 95 -16.55 -20.09 -14.61
C ALA A 95 -16.88 -18.60 -14.44
N GLU A 96 -17.79 -18.26 -13.52
CA GLU A 96 -18.17 -16.87 -13.23
C GLU A 96 -17.05 -16.17 -12.47
N ASP A 97 -16.53 -16.79 -11.41
CA ASP A 97 -15.48 -16.21 -10.59
C ASP A 97 -14.17 -16.04 -11.38
N LEU A 98 -13.83 -17.00 -12.25
CA LEU A 98 -12.68 -16.87 -13.15
C LEU A 98 -12.86 -15.73 -14.17
N GLN A 99 -14.07 -15.50 -14.64
CA GLN A 99 -14.36 -14.42 -15.57
C GLN A 99 -14.21 -13.06 -14.88
N ASP A 100 -14.71 -12.90 -13.66
CA ASP A 100 -14.56 -11.67 -12.88
C ASP A 100 -13.08 -11.38 -12.58
N ALA A 101 -12.31 -12.43 -12.23
CA ALA A 101 -10.87 -12.33 -12.03
C ALA A 101 -10.12 -11.89 -13.32
N LYS A 102 -10.52 -12.41 -14.49
CA LYS A 102 -9.97 -12.01 -15.80
C LYS A 102 -10.24 -10.54 -16.09
N GLU A 103 -11.49 -10.10 -15.97
CA GLU A 103 -11.90 -8.74 -16.27
C GLU A 103 -11.18 -7.72 -15.39
N GLN A 104 -11.11 -7.98 -14.09
CA GLN A 104 -10.44 -7.08 -13.15
C GLN A 104 -8.92 -7.08 -13.35
N THR A 105 -8.32 -8.23 -13.71
CA THR A 105 -6.90 -8.30 -14.07
C THR A 105 -6.61 -7.49 -15.33
N GLU A 106 -7.44 -7.59 -16.37
CA GLU A 106 -7.29 -6.81 -17.59
C GLU A 106 -7.43 -5.30 -17.33
N LYS A 107 -8.41 -4.89 -16.53
CA LYS A 107 -8.59 -3.50 -16.09
C LYS A 107 -7.33 -2.98 -15.38
N THR A 108 -6.78 -3.75 -14.45
CA THR A 108 -5.56 -3.41 -13.70
C THR A 108 -4.37 -3.22 -14.65
N LEU A 109 -4.18 -4.14 -15.59
CA LEU A 109 -3.10 -4.08 -16.58
C LEU A 109 -3.26 -2.91 -17.55
N THR A 110 -4.50 -2.55 -17.87
CA THR A 110 -4.82 -1.40 -18.73
C THR A 110 -4.49 -0.09 -18.02
N LEU A 111 -4.93 0.09 -16.77
CA LEU A 111 -4.56 1.24 -15.95
C LEU A 111 -3.03 1.40 -15.82
N TRP A 112 -2.31 0.28 -15.65
CA TRP A 112 -0.86 0.29 -15.60
C TRP A 112 -0.22 0.77 -16.92
N LYS A 113 -0.76 0.37 -18.08
CA LYS A 113 -0.30 0.86 -19.40
C LYS A 113 -0.63 2.33 -19.60
N ASP A 114 -1.83 2.76 -19.20
CA ASP A 114 -2.28 4.14 -19.38
C ASP A 114 -1.40 5.12 -18.59
N ILE A 115 -1.07 4.80 -17.35
CA ILE A 115 -0.16 5.63 -16.53
C ILE A 115 1.23 5.71 -17.20
N GLN A 116 1.71 4.63 -17.80
CA GLN A 116 2.98 4.67 -18.53
C GLN A 116 2.89 5.56 -19.76
N ALA A 117 1.82 5.44 -20.55
CA ALA A 117 1.61 6.26 -21.73
C ALA A 117 1.54 7.75 -21.37
N ASP A 118 0.84 8.12 -20.29
CA ASP A 118 0.78 9.50 -19.80
C ASP A 118 2.17 10.04 -19.40
N LEU A 119 2.98 9.21 -18.73
CA LEU A 119 4.35 9.58 -18.34
C LEU A 119 5.29 9.67 -19.54
N GLU A 120 5.10 8.82 -20.55
CA GLU A 120 5.85 8.87 -21.81
C GLU A 120 5.50 10.14 -22.61
N LEU A 121 4.20 10.47 -22.71
CA LEU A 121 3.72 11.68 -23.40
C LEU A 121 4.15 12.97 -22.69
N SER A 122 4.19 12.99 -21.36
CA SER A 122 4.67 14.14 -20.59
C SER A 122 6.21 14.27 -20.57
N GLY A 123 6.94 13.27 -21.05
CA GLY A 123 8.40 13.25 -21.07
C GLY A 123 9.05 13.00 -19.70
N ASP A 124 8.27 12.58 -18.69
CA ASP A 124 8.78 12.30 -17.35
C ASP A 124 9.39 10.89 -17.26
N THR A 125 10.55 10.74 -17.89
CA THR A 125 11.27 9.47 -18.00
C THR A 125 11.74 8.90 -16.66
N ASP A 126 11.96 9.76 -15.65
CA ASP A 126 12.40 9.33 -14.33
C ASP A 126 11.21 8.78 -13.52
N ALA A 127 10.04 9.44 -13.56
CA ALA A 127 8.83 8.90 -12.94
C ALA A 127 8.37 7.60 -13.61
N LEU A 128 8.49 7.49 -14.95
CA LEU A 128 8.21 6.27 -15.69
C LEU A 128 9.13 5.12 -15.27
N ARG A 129 10.45 5.37 -15.21
CA ARG A 129 11.43 4.36 -14.79
C ARG A 129 11.17 3.89 -13.37
N ARG A 130 10.80 4.82 -12.47
CA ARG A 130 10.42 4.50 -11.10
C ARG A 130 9.14 3.65 -11.05
N LEU A 131 8.10 4.02 -11.80
CA LEU A 131 6.85 3.27 -11.90
C LEU A 131 7.12 1.83 -12.34
N LYS A 132 7.86 1.65 -13.43
CA LYS A 132 8.23 0.33 -13.97
C LYS A 132 8.96 -0.52 -12.92
N ARG A 133 10.01 0.03 -12.30
CA ARG A 133 10.75 -0.65 -11.22
C ARG A 133 9.89 -1.08 -10.04
N GLU A 134 8.91 -0.28 -9.65
CA GLU A 134 8.08 -0.55 -8.47
C GLU A 134 6.94 -1.55 -8.76
N HIS A 135 6.45 -1.63 -10.02
CA HIS A 135 5.20 -2.33 -10.33
C HIS A 135 5.30 -3.43 -11.40
N ASP A 136 6.34 -3.49 -12.22
CA ASP A 136 6.44 -4.48 -13.32
C ASP A 136 6.34 -5.93 -12.80
N ILE A 137 7.08 -6.23 -11.73
CA ILE A 137 7.08 -7.56 -11.11
C ILE A 137 5.68 -7.91 -10.58
N LYS A 138 4.95 -6.93 -10.02
CA LYS A 138 3.59 -7.15 -9.49
C LYS A 138 2.61 -7.47 -10.62
N MET A 139 2.68 -6.75 -11.73
CA MET A 139 1.83 -7.01 -12.90
C MET A 139 2.16 -8.35 -13.56
N SER A 140 3.44 -8.73 -13.57
CA SER A 140 3.85 -10.06 -14.04
C SER A 140 3.33 -11.17 -13.13
N GLN A 141 3.42 -10.98 -11.81
CA GLN A 141 2.91 -11.93 -10.83
C GLN A 141 1.40 -12.08 -10.94
N LEU A 142 0.65 -10.98 -11.09
CA LEU A 142 -0.81 -11.01 -11.24
C LEU A 142 -1.25 -11.85 -12.44
N ARG A 143 -0.53 -11.73 -13.58
CA ARG A 143 -0.80 -12.57 -14.76
C ARG A 143 -0.52 -14.04 -14.50
N ALA A 144 0.59 -14.35 -13.85
CA ALA A 144 0.95 -15.73 -13.53
C ALA A 144 -0.06 -16.35 -12.56
N GLU A 145 -0.50 -15.60 -11.53
CA GLU A 145 -1.53 -16.06 -10.59
C GLU A 145 -2.86 -16.37 -11.30
N LEU A 146 -3.27 -15.54 -12.28
CA LEU A 146 -4.47 -15.82 -13.09
C LEU A 146 -4.30 -17.05 -13.99
N GLU A 147 -3.16 -17.14 -14.70
CA GLU A 147 -2.85 -18.26 -15.58
C GLU A 147 -2.84 -19.59 -14.81
N ASP A 148 -2.27 -19.61 -13.61
CA ASP A 148 -2.27 -20.81 -12.74
C ASP A 148 -3.71 -21.29 -12.44
N VAL A 149 -4.65 -20.37 -12.19
CA VAL A 149 -6.05 -20.71 -11.91
C VAL A 149 -6.75 -21.20 -13.17
N GLU A 150 -6.52 -20.55 -14.32
CA GLU A 150 -7.09 -20.98 -15.62
C GLU A 150 -6.72 -22.43 -15.95
N HIS A 151 -5.44 -22.79 -15.76
CA HIS A 151 -4.99 -24.16 -15.95
C HIS A 151 -5.69 -25.12 -14.99
N SER A 152 -5.78 -24.78 -13.70
CA SER A 152 -6.43 -25.64 -12.71
C SER A 152 -7.93 -25.85 -12.98
N SER A 153 -8.60 -24.89 -13.60
CA SER A 153 -10.04 -25.00 -13.94
C SER A 153 -10.31 -25.87 -15.18
N SER A 154 -9.29 -26.16 -15.99
CA SER A 154 -9.42 -26.91 -17.25
C SER A 154 -9.17 -28.41 -17.10
N ASP A 155 -8.66 -28.85 -15.94
CA ASP A 155 -8.27 -30.24 -15.65
C ASP A 155 -9.41 -31.08 -15.00
N ASP A 156 -10.59 -30.50 -14.79
CA ASP A 156 -11.83 -31.16 -14.30
C ASP A 156 -12.81 -31.52 -15.43
#